data_AF-A0A381RED7-F1
#
_entry.id   AF-A0A381RED7-F1
#
_cell.length_a   1.000
_cell.length_b   1.000
_cell.length_c   1.000
_cell.angle_alpha   90.00
_cell.angle_beta   90.00
_cell.angle_gamma   90.00
#
_symmetry.space_group_name_H-M   'P 1'
#
loop_
_entity.id
_entity.type
_entity.pdbx_description
1 polymer ?
#
loop_
_entity_poly.entity_id
_entity_poly.type
_entity_poly.pdbx_seq_one_letter_code
_entity_poly.pdbx_strand_id
1 'polypeptide(L)'
;MGLYEVQVLDSYESRTYSNGQAGSIYKQYIPAVNATLAPGEWQSYDIIFAAPRFALNEQLEEPATMTVLHNGVLIHNHVTLHGPTTYIGKPEYEAHESKLPLTLQDHGNLVSFRNIWIRELQN
;
A
#
# COMPACT_ATOMS: atom_id res chain seq x y z
N MET A 1 -1.88 -13.61 -2.00
CA MET A 1 -2.70 -12.67 -2.79
C MET A 1 -2.66 -11.34 -2.08
N GLY A 2 -2.44 -10.25 -2.81
CA GLY A 2 -1.97 -8.96 -2.28
C GLY A 2 -0.50 -8.75 -2.67
N LEU A 3 -0.27 -8.05 -3.79
CA LEU A 3 1.07 -7.81 -4.32
C LEU A 3 1.70 -6.54 -3.78
N TYR A 4 0.91 -5.49 -3.58
CA TYR A 4 1.40 -4.16 -3.18
C TYR A 4 0.74 -3.77 -1.86
N GLU A 5 1.51 -3.78 -0.79
CA GLU A 5 1.02 -3.56 0.56
C GLU A 5 1.14 -2.09 0.98
N VAL A 6 0.00 -1.46 1.28
CA VAL A 6 -0.06 -0.29 2.17
C VAL A 6 -0.19 -0.81 3.59
N GLN A 7 0.81 -0.57 4.42
CA GLN A 7 0.91 -1.16 5.74
C GLN A 7 -0.17 -0.62 6.69
N VAL A 8 -0.87 -1.51 7.38
CA VAL A 8 -1.76 -1.17 8.49
C VAL A 8 -1.12 -1.65 9.77
N LEU A 9 -0.77 -0.72 10.66
CA LEU A 9 -0.12 -1.01 11.93
C LEU A 9 -0.51 0.05 12.96
N ASP A 10 -0.53 -0.31 14.24
CA ASP A 10 -0.53 0.70 15.29
C ASP A 10 0.86 1.34 15.40
N SER A 11 0.96 2.57 14.93
CA SER A 11 2.16 3.40 15.03
C SER A 11 1.94 4.64 15.91
N TYR A 12 0.88 4.66 16.72
CA TYR A 12 0.69 5.72 17.72
C TYR A 12 1.64 5.50 18.89
N GLU A 13 2.63 6.37 19.06
CA GLU A 13 3.69 6.25 20.07
C GLU A 13 4.40 4.87 20.09
N SER A 14 4.34 4.16 18.97
CA SER A 14 4.82 2.79 18.81
C SER A 14 5.89 2.76 17.71
N ARG A 15 7.17 2.76 18.13
CA ARG A 15 8.29 2.84 17.20
C ARG A 15 8.59 1.47 16.57
N THR A 16 8.70 1.45 15.24
CA THR A 16 9.17 0.32 14.45
C THR A 16 10.15 0.79 13.37
N TYR A 17 10.56 -0.09 12.45
CA TYR A 17 11.36 0.28 11.29
C TYR A 17 10.53 1.15 10.33
N SER A 18 11.08 2.30 9.91
CA SER A 18 10.31 3.36 9.25
C SER A 18 9.66 2.96 7.93
N ASN A 19 10.23 2.01 7.19
CA ASN A 19 9.66 1.50 5.94
C ASN A 19 8.63 0.38 6.13
N GLY A 20 8.29 0.00 7.37
CA GLY A 20 7.19 -0.92 7.68
C GLY A 20 6.27 -0.43 8.79
N GLN A 21 6.27 0.89 9.05
CA GLN A 21 5.30 1.53 9.93
C GLN A 21 3.96 1.77 9.22
N ALA A 22 2.94 2.21 9.95
CA ALA A 22 1.63 2.52 9.40
C ALA A 22 1.72 3.44 8.17
N GLY A 23 1.00 3.06 7.11
CA GLY A 23 0.95 3.80 5.86
C GLY A 23 2.19 3.68 4.98
N SER A 24 3.23 2.93 5.36
CA SER A 24 4.32 2.65 4.42
C SER A 24 3.82 1.85 3.21
N ILE A 25 4.45 2.04 2.05
CA ILE A 25 4.41 1.01 1.01
C ILE A 25 5.47 -0.01 1.44
N TYR A 26 5.02 -1.17 1.89
CA TYR A 26 5.80 -2.05 2.77
C TYR A 26 7.21 -2.32 2.25
N LYS A 27 8.21 -1.96 3.06
CA LYS A 27 9.66 -2.01 2.80
C LYS A 27 10.17 -1.24 1.57
N GLN A 28 9.32 -0.54 0.83
CA GLN A 28 9.71 0.29 -0.33
C GLN A 28 9.77 1.78 0.01
N TYR A 29 8.70 2.33 0.60
CA TYR A 29 8.59 3.77 0.87
C TYR A 29 8.21 4.05 2.32
N ILE A 30 9.00 4.92 2.96
CA ILE A 30 8.69 5.51 4.27
C ILE A 30 7.60 6.57 4.06
N PRO A 31 6.48 6.57 4.81
CA PRO A 31 5.48 7.63 4.69
C PRO A 31 6.09 8.97 5.12
N ALA A 32 5.73 10.06 4.44
CA ALA A 32 6.31 11.39 4.69
C ALA A 32 6.12 11.86 6.15
N VAL A 33 5.05 11.43 6.79
CA VAL A 33 4.74 11.71 8.20
C VAL A 33 3.96 10.54 8.80
N ASN A 34 4.11 10.32 10.10
CA ASN A 34 3.22 9.43 10.85
C ASN A 34 1.92 10.19 11.18
N ALA A 35 0.83 9.79 10.53
CA ALA A 35 -0.49 10.40 10.70
C ALA A 35 -1.44 9.55 11.56
N THR A 36 -0.94 8.54 12.29
CA THR A 36 -1.75 7.61 13.08
C THR A 36 -2.40 8.29 14.28
N LEU A 37 -3.71 8.08 14.45
CA LEU A 37 -4.48 8.51 15.64
C LEU A 37 -4.33 7.52 16.80
N ALA A 38 -4.71 7.94 18.02
CA ALA A 38 -4.66 7.11 19.21
C ALA A 38 -5.50 5.82 19.12
N PRO A 39 -5.18 4.76 19.88
CA PRO A 39 -5.98 3.54 19.92
C PRO A 39 -7.45 3.81 20.27
N GLY A 40 -8.36 3.13 19.55
CA GLY A 40 -9.81 3.32 19.69
C GLY A 40 -10.40 4.33 18.70
N GLU A 41 -9.57 5.21 18.12
CA GLU A 41 -9.95 6.07 17.01
C GLU A 41 -9.91 5.30 15.69
N TRP A 42 -10.77 5.69 14.76
CA TRP A 42 -10.78 5.10 13.42
C TRP A 42 -9.74 5.76 12.53
N GLN A 43 -8.88 4.94 11.92
CA GLN A 43 -7.97 5.38 10.87
C GLN A 43 -8.69 5.34 9.51
N SER A 44 -8.46 6.34 8.66
CA SER A 44 -8.97 6.37 7.28
C SER A 44 -7.82 6.34 6.27
N TYR A 45 -8.01 5.57 5.20
CA TYR A 45 -7.08 5.51 4.07
C TYR A 45 -7.81 5.86 2.78
N ASP A 46 -7.27 6.82 2.05
CA ASP A 46 -7.64 7.08 0.66
C ASP A 46 -6.44 6.69 -0.22
N ILE A 47 -6.65 5.67 -1.06
CA ILE A 47 -5.58 5.09 -1.89
C ILE A 47 -5.96 5.23 -3.35
N ILE A 48 -5.08 5.86 -4.13
CA ILE A 48 -5.17 5.95 -5.58
C ILE A 48 -4.05 5.07 -6.12
N PHE A 49 -4.41 4.03 -6.86
CA PHE A 49 -3.48 3.05 -7.39
C PHE A 49 -3.63 2.95 -8.91
N ALA A 50 -2.53 3.14 -9.63
CA ALA A 50 -2.42 2.77 -11.03
C ALA A 50 -1.64 1.46 -11.13
N ALA A 51 -2.28 0.43 -11.69
CA ALA A 51 -1.67 -0.89 -11.90
C ALA A 51 -0.51 -0.81 -12.89
N PRO A 52 0.51 -1.68 -12.78
CA PRO A 52 1.56 -1.75 -13.78
C PRO A 52 1.00 -2.28 -15.10
N ARG A 53 1.65 -1.93 -16.22
CA ARG A 53 1.34 -2.51 -17.54
C ARG A 53 2.52 -3.34 -18.03
N PHE A 54 2.19 -4.50 -18.59
CA PHE A 54 3.14 -5.41 -19.19
C PHE A 54 2.82 -5.57 -20.68
N ALA A 55 3.86 -5.69 -21.49
CA ALA A 55 3.77 -6.04 -22.90
C ALA A 55 3.33 -7.51 -23.06
N LEU A 56 2.96 -7.89 -24.30
CA LEU A 56 2.62 -9.29 -24.63
C LEU A 56 3.76 -10.28 -24.37
N ASN A 57 5.01 -9.81 -24.35
CA ASN A 57 6.19 -10.60 -24.03
C ASN A 57 6.57 -10.53 -22.54
N GLU A 58 5.62 -10.13 -21.69
CA GLU A 58 5.75 -10.04 -20.23
C GLU A 58 6.76 -8.98 -19.73
N GLN A 59 7.36 -8.18 -20.62
CA GLN A 59 8.21 -7.07 -20.21
C GLN A 59 7.38 -5.94 -19.59
N LEU A 60 7.88 -5.34 -18.52
CA LEU A 60 7.28 -4.17 -17.90
C LEU A 60 7.32 -2.99 -18.88
N GLU A 61 6.15 -2.43 -19.21
CA GLU A 61 6.03 -1.19 -19.98
C GLU A 61 5.87 0.02 -19.08
N GLU A 62 5.01 -0.09 -18.06
CA GLU A 62 4.76 0.99 -17.10
C GLU A 62 4.71 0.43 -15.67
N PRO A 63 5.48 1.01 -14.74
CA PRO A 63 5.42 0.61 -13.34
C PRO A 63 4.13 1.08 -12.68
N ALA A 64 3.76 0.38 -11.61
CA ALA A 64 2.65 0.79 -10.76
C ALA A 64 2.96 2.12 -10.08
N THR A 65 1.94 2.96 -9.88
CA THR A 65 2.07 4.17 -9.06
C THR A 65 1.01 4.22 -7.97
N MET A 66 1.34 4.89 -6.87
CA MET A 66 0.44 5.00 -5.73
C MET A 66 0.47 6.38 -5.09
N THR A 67 -0.71 6.89 -4.77
CA THR A 67 -0.90 8.02 -3.85
C THR A 67 -1.69 7.53 -2.65
N VAL A 68 -1.25 7.89 -1.45
CA VAL A 68 -1.90 7.47 -0.22
C VAL A 68 -2.08 8.67 0.69
N LEU A 69 -3.31 8.84 1.18
CA LEU A 69 -3.64 9.72 2.28
C LEU A 69 -4.01 8.87 3.49
N HIS A 70 -3.46 9.22 4.65
CA HIS A 70 -3.81 8.61 5.93
C HIS A 70 -4.41 9.70 6.82
N ASN A 71 -5.67 9.53 7.22
CA ASN A 71 -6.44 10.54 7.96
C ASN A 71 -6.48 11.92 7.27
N GLY A 72 -6.59 11.93 5.94
CA GLY A 72 -6.59 13.14 5.11
C GLY A 72 -5.21 13.78 4.90
N VAL A 73 -4.15 13.23 5.50
CA VAL A 73 -2.77 13.70 5.33
C VAL A 73 -2.10 12.95 4.19
N LEU A 74 -1.57 13.66 3.19
CA LEU A 74 -0.82 13.07 2.09
C LEU A 74 0.51 12.48 2.59
N ILE A 75 0.63 11.14 2.57
CA ILE A 75 1.81 10.43 3.06
C ILE A 75 2.65 9.81 1.94
N HIS A 76 2.05 9.55 0.77
CA HIS A 76 2.73 9.17 -0.47
C HIS A 76 2.12 9.96 -1.62
N ASN A 77 2.95 10.67 -2.38
CA ASN A 77 2.51 11.49 -3.51
C ASN A 77 3.00 10.87 -4.83
N HIS A 78 2.10 10.17 -5.53
CA HIS A 78 2.34 9.56 -6.85
C HIS A 78 3.70 8.85 -6.96
N VAL A 79 4.02 7.98 -6.00
CA VAL A 79 5.30 7.27 -5.97
C VAL A 79 5.26 6.09 -6.95
N THR A 80 6.38 5.85 -7.63
CA THR A 80 6.55 4.71 -8.56
C THR A 80 7.01 3.47 -7.79
N LEU A 81 6.27 2.37 -7.86
CA LEU A 81 6.64 1.15 -7.14
C LEU A 81 7.72 0.39 -7.91
N HIS A 82 8.50 -0.41 -7.18
CA HIS A 82 9.61 -1.19 -7.74
C HIS A 82 9.24 -2.64 -8.07
N GLY A 83 7.98 -3.01 -7.84
CA GLY A 83 7.47 -4.38 -7.93
C GLY A 83 6.59 -4.71 -6.72
N PRO A 84 6.07 -5.94 -6.62
CA PRO A 84 5.37 -6.42 -5.45
C PRO A 84 6.19 -6.24 -4.16
N THR A 85 5.54 -5.91 -3.04
CA THR A 85 6.16 -5.78 -1.73
C THR A 85 6.61 -7.13 -1.19
N THR A 86 7.83 -7.21 -0.66
CA THR A 86 8.41 -8.45 -0.14
C THR A 86 8.96 -8.27 1.28
N TYR A 87 8.87 -9.31 2.11
CA TYR A 87 9.52 -9.31 3.43
C TYR A 87 11.03 -9.49 3.32
N ILE A 88 11.51 -10.33 2.39
CA ILE A 88 12.92 -10.63 2.19
C ILE A 88 13.28 -10.38 0.72
N GLY A 89 14.40 -9.70 0.50
CA GLY A 89 14.92 -9.41 -0.83
C GLY A 89 14.53 -8.03 -1.34
N LYS A 90 14.73 -7.83 -2.64
CA LYS A 90 14.31 -6.61 -3.35
C LYS A 90 12.99 -6.88 -4.07
N PRO A 91 12.11 -5.89 -4.18
CA PRO A 91 10.94 -5.99 -5.05
C PRO A 91 11.40 -6.09 -6.50
N GLU A 92 10.80 -7.01 -7.24
CA GLU A 92 11.05 -7.23 -8.67
C GLU A 92 9.72 -7.52 -9.35
N TYR A 93 9.51 -6.96 -10.54
CA TYR A 93 8.28 -7.19 -11.29
C TYR A 93 8.26 -8.59 -11.91
N GLU A 94 7.13 -9.28 -11.70
CA GLU A 94 6.72 -10.46 -12.45
C GLU A 94 5.37 -10.12 -13.10
N ALA A 95 5.20 -10.49 -14.38
CA ALA A 95 3.97 -10.21 -15.09
C ALA A 95 2.78 -10.85 -14.39
N HIS A 96 1.72 -10.07 -14.22
CA HIS A 96 0.51 -10.50 -13.56
C HIS A 96 -0.71 -9.84 -14.20
N GLU A 97 -1.90 -10.37 -13.91
CA GLU A 97 -3.16 -9.81 -14.38
C GLU A 97 -3.28 -8.32 -14.02
N SER A 98 -3.85 -7.55 -14.94
CA SER A 98 -4.06 -6.10 -14.76
C SER A 98 -5.04 -5.78 -13.64
N LYS A 99 -5.92 -6.73 -13.28
CA LYS A 99 -6.89 -6.62 -12.21
C LYS A 99 -6.79 -7.80 -11.26
N LEU A 100 -6.47 -7.49 -10.01
CA LEU A 100 -6.36 -8.45 -8.90
C LEU A 100 -7.25 -8.00 -7.73
N PRO A 101 -7.64 -8.92 -6.83
CA PRO A 101 -8.51 -8.58 -5.70
C PRO A 101 -7.78 -7.70 -4.68
N LEU A 102 -8.56 -6.84 -4.00
CA LEU A 102 -8.14 -6.21 -2.75
C LEU A 102 -8.05 -7.29 -1.66
N THR A 103 -6.91 -7.36 -0.96
CA THR A 103 -6.69 -8.30 0.14
C THR A 103 -6.49 -7.53 1.43
N LEU A 104 -7.20 -7.91 2.49
CA LEU A 104 -6.91 -7.48 3.86
C LEU A 104 -6.09 -8.57 4.54
N GLN A 105 -4.91 -8.22 5.05
CA GLN A 105 -4.00 -9.19 5.66
C GLN A 105 -4.49 -9.58 7.06
N ASP A 106 -4.48 -10.88 7.36
CA ASP A 106 -4.51 -11.38 8.73
C ASP A 106 -3.07 -11.66 9.17
N HIS A 107 -2.62 -10.92 10.18
CA HIS A 107 -1.29 -11.07 10.77
C HIS A 107 -1.36 -11.51 12.25
N GLY A 108 -2.47 -12.14 12.66
CA GLY A 108 -2.68 -12.63 14.03
C GLY A 108 -3.02 -11.55 15.05
N ASN A 109 -3.28 -10.31 14.61
CA ASN A 109 -3.73 -9.20 15.45
C ASN A 109 -5.19 -8.87 15.15
N LEU A 110 -5.96 -8.60 16.20
CA LEU A 110 -7.37 -8.21 16.05
C LEU A 110 -7.47 -6.77 15.54
N VAL A 111 -7.96 -6.62 14.31
CA VAL A 111 -8.24 -5.35 13.66
C VAL A 111 -9.67 -5.39 13.14
N SER A 112 -10.41 -4.29 13.30
CA SER A 112 -11.75 -4.14 12.75
C SER A 112 -11.73 -3.19 11.55
N PHE A 113 -12.48 -3.53 10.50
CA PHE A 113 -12.58 -2.73 9.29
C PHE A 113 -14.02 -2.25 9.08
N ARG A 114 -14.20 -1.06 8.49
CA ARG A 114 -15.50 -0.52 8.08
C ARG A 114 -15.35 0.38 6.87
N ASN A 115 -16.47 0.69 6.21
CA ASN A 115 -16.54 1.67 5.12
C ASN A 115 -15.54 1.42 3.98
N ILE A 116 -15.44 0.16 3.53
CA ILE A 116 -14.59 -0.22 2.41
C ILE A 116 -15.42 -0.18 1.13
N TRP A 117 -14.99 0.63 0.18
CA TRP A 117 -15.55 0.69 -1.16
C TRP A 117 -14.41 0.89 -2.16
N ILE A 118 -14.66 0.53 -3.40
CA ILE A 118 -13.69 0.67 -4.49
C ILE A 118 -14.41 1.25 -5.71
N ARG A 119 -13.73 2.16 -6.41
CA ARG A 119 -14.18 2.72 -7.68
C ARG A 119 -13.05 2.60 -8.69
N GLU A 120 -13.36 2.03 -9.84
CA GLU A 120 -12.42 1.98 -10.95
C GLU A 120 -12.12 3.38 -11.48
N LEU A 121 -10.86 3.62 -11.84
CA LEU A 121 -10.43 4.86 -12.49
C LEU A 121 -10.46 4.65 -14.00
N GLN A 122 -10.94 5.65 -14.73
CA GLN A 122 -10.82 5.67 -16.19
C GLN A 122 -9.41 6.14 -16.51
N ASN A 123 -8.64 5.27 -17.16
CA ASN A 123 -7.34 5.60 -17.75
C ASN A 123 -7.52 5.83 -19.26
#